data_AF-A0A2M8LI25-F1
#
_entry.id   AF-A0A2M8LI25-F1
#
_cell.length_a   1.000
_cell.length_b   1.000
_cell.length_c   1.000
_cell.angle_alpha   90.00
_cell.angle_beta   90.00
_cell.angle_gamma   90.00
#
_symmetry.space_group_name_H-M   'P 1'
#
loop_
_entity.id
_entity.type
_entity.pdbx_description
1 polymer ?
#
loop_
_entity_poly.entity_id
_entity_poly.type
_entity_poly.pdbx_seq_one_letter_code
_entity_poly.pdbx_strand_id
1 'polypeptide(L)'
;MKKEQLHSNHNVLQTTAENVVGFSLVEVILSTSIFVLLITALIGSYLYGQESTMLAGNRARATFLAEEGLEAVRNIRDADFINISSGTYGLAISGNQWILSGSSDVNGLFTRTLTITDIDSNRKDVLSTVSWQQNASRSGSVTVATRVTRWQDSAPPVDSCNGYAVQEGYVSGTCRQNTKQCSNNGEDYLPDGDPYCIGGPSADTCCALP
;
A
#
# COMPACT_ATOMS: atom_id res chain seq x y z
N MET A 1 -116.16 -14.78 -15.04
CA MET A 1 -114.86 -15.19 -15.61
C MET A 1 -114.47 -14.09 -16.58
N LYS A 2 -113.35 -13.38 -16.50
CA LYS A 2 -111.96 -13.79 -16.23
C LYS A 2 -111.23 -12.54 -15.68
N LYS A 3 -110.41 -12.70 -14.65
CA LYS A 3 -109.49 -11.66 -14.16
C LYS A 3 -108.22 -11.74 -15.01
N GLU A 4 -107.75 -10.62 -15.56
CA GLU A 4 -106.39 -10.50 -16.06
C GLU A 4 -105.62 -9.55 -15.12
N GLN A 5 -104.59 -10.09 -14.48
CA GLN A 5 -103.66 -9.39 -13.61
C GLN A 5 -102.39 -9.13 -14.43
N LEU A 6 -102.06 -7.87 -14.67
CA LEU A 6 -100.81 -7.46 -15.29
C LEU A 6 -99.71 -7.49 -14.23
N HIS A 7 -98.83 -8.49 -14.31
CA HIS A 7 -97.62 -8.58 -13.49
C HIS A 7 -96.57 -7.59 -14.01
N SER A 8 -96.31 -6.53 -13.25
CA SER A 8 -95.15 -5.64 -13.45
C SER A 8 -93.92 -6.26 -12.78
N ASN A 9 -92.94 -6.72 -13.57
CA ASN A 9 -91.65 -7.17 -13.07
C ASN A 9 -90.74 -5.96 -12.84
N HIS A 10 -90.64 -5.49 -11.60
CA HIS A 10 -89.63 -4.52 -11.21
C HIS A 10 -88.30 -5.25 -10.92
N ASN A 11 -87.39 -5.23 -11.89
CA ASN A 11 -85.99 -5.59 -11.65
C ASN A 11 -85.32 -4.47 -10.86
N VAL A 12 -85.20 -4.66 -9.54
CA VAL A 12 -84.43 -3.76 -8.67
C VAL A 12 -82.95 -4.05 -8.90
N LEU A 13 -82.27 -3.12 -9.57
CA LEU A 13 -80.80 -3.10 -9.61
C LEU A 13 -80.30 -2.74 -8.20
N GLN A 14 -79.82 -3.74 -7.46
CA GLN A 14 -79.11 -3.53 -6.19
C GLN A 14 -77.68 -3.07 -6.50
N THR A 15 -77.44 -1.76 -6.40
CA THR A 15 -76.10 -1.17 -6.45
C THR A 15 -75.38 -1.48 -5.12
N THR A 16 -74.48 -2.45 -5.12
CA THR A 16 -73.56 -2.66 -3.99
C THR A 16 -72.55 -1.52 -3.96
N ALA A 17 -72.73 -0.56 -3.05
CA ALA A 17 -71.73 0.46 -2.78
C ALA A 17 -70.54 -0.20 -2.06
N GLU A 18 -69.39 -0.33 -2.75
CA GLU A 18 -68.13 -0.62 -2.06
C GLU A 18 -67.75 0.59 -1.20
N ASN A 19 -67.40 0.34 0.06
CA ASN A 19 -66.85 1.35 0.96
C ASN A 19 -65.46 1.76 0.48
N VAL A 20 -65.38 2.84 -0.31
CA VAL A 20 -64.12 3.49 -0.63
C VAL A 20 -63.69 4.31 0.58
N VAL A 21 -62.71 3.81 1.33
CA VAL A 21 -62.07 4.57 2.41
C VAL A 21 -61.20 5.68 1.80
N GLY A 22 -61.55 6.94 2.10
CA GLY A 22 -60.78 8.10 1.67
C GLY A 22 -59.62 8.41 2.62
N PHE A 23 -58.62 9.11 2.12
CA PHE A 23 -57.49 9.60 2.93
C PHE A 23 -57.85 10.89 3.67
N SER A 24 -57.39 11.01 4.91
CA SER A 24 -57.48 12.28 5.63
C SER A 24 -56.45 13.28 5.10
N LEU A 25 -56.79 14.57 5.07
CA LEU A 25 -55.87 15.63 4.68
C LEU A 25 -54.60 15.65 5.56
N VAL A 26 -54.74 15.31 6.84
CA VAL A 26 -53.61 15.19 7.78
C VAL A 26 -52.66 14.06 7.40
N GLU A 27 -53.20 12.94 6.91
CA GLU A 27 -52.41 11.77 6.49
C GLU A 27 -51.58 12.08 5.24
N VAL A 28 -52.17 12.81 4.28
CA VAL A 28 -51.44 13.26 3.09
C VAL A 28 -50.29 14.19 3.46
N ILE A 29 -50.51 15.14 4.39
CA ILE A 29 -49.46 16.06 4.84
C ILE A 29 -48.37 15.30 5.62
N LEU A 30 -48.74 14.35 6.48
CA LEU A 30 -47.78 13.55 7.24
C LEU A 30 -46.93 12.67 6.31
N SER A 31 -47.56 11.93 5.40
CA SER A 31 -46.85 11.05 4.47
C SER A 31 -45.93 11.82 3.53
N THR A 32 -46.37 12.97 3.02
CA THR A 32 -45.52 13.84 2.18
C THR A 32 -44.34 14.41 2.97
N SER A 33 -44.54 14.80 4.23
CA SER A 33 -43.46 15.30 5.10
C SER A 33 -42.38 14.24 5.32
N ILE A 34 -42.77 13.02 5.66
CA ILE A 34 -41.84 11.91 5.86
C ILE A 34 -41.13 11.56 4.54
N PHE A 35 -41.87 11.55 3.43
CA PHE A 35 -41.31 11.25 2.11
C PHE A 35 -40.21 12.24 1.69
N VAL A 36 -40.43 13.54 1.92
CA VAL A 36 -39.43 14.58 1.61
C VAL A 36 -38.17 14.40 2.46
N LEU A 37 -38.31 14.07 3.75
CA LEU A 37 -37.16 13.78 4.61
C LEU A 37 -36.34 12.58 4.11
N LEU A 38 -37.02 11.51 3.69
CA LEU A 38 -36.37 10.32 3.15
C LEU A 38 -35.62 10.61 1.85
N ILE A 39 -36.23 11.33 0.90
CA ILE A 39 -35.57 11.70 -0.35
C ILE A 39 -34.31 12.54 -0.08
N THR A 40 -34.42 13.53 0.81
CA THR A 40 -33.29 14.41 1.14
C THR A 40 -32.13 13.61 1.73
N ALA A 41 -32.43 12.66 2.62
CA ALA A 41 -31.43 11.78 3.20
C ALA A 41 -30.76 10.87 2.14
N LEU A 42 -31.54 10.32 1.21
CA LEU A 42 -31.02 9.45 0.13
C LEU A 42 -30.16 10.20 -0.89
N ILE A 43 -30.56 11.41 -1.27
CA ILE A 43 -29.75 12.25 -2.17
C ILE A 43 -28.44 12.64 -1.47
N GLY A 44 -28.51 13.04 -0.20
CA GLY A 44 -27.33 13.35 0.60
C GLY A 44 -26.35 12.18 0.71
N SER A 45 -26.86 10.98 1.00
CA SER A 45 -26.01 9.77 1.09
C SER A 45 -25.40 9.38 -0.25
N TYR A 46 -26.15 9.53 -1.35
CA TYR A 46 -25.65 9.25 -2.70
C TYR A 46 -24.50 10.18 -3.10
N LEU A 47 -24.66 11.49 -2.90
CA LEU A 47 -23.63 12.48 -3.22
C LEU A 47 -22.35 12.25 -2.39
N TYR A 48 -22.51 11.98 -1.10
CA TYR A 48 -21.38 11.65 -0.22
C TYR A 48 -20.68 10.36 -0.64
N GLY A 49 -21.44 9.34 -1.06
CA GLY A 49 -20.90 8.08 -1.57
C GLY A 49 -20.03 8.26 -2.82
N GLN A 50 -20.44 9.15 -3.74
CA GLN A 50 -19.67 9.48 -4.94
C GLN A 50 -18.33 10.15 -4.59
N GLU A 51 -18.34 11.16 -3.71
CA GLU A 51 -17.13 11.85 -3.27
C GLU A 51 -16.15 10.87 -2.59
N SER A 52 -16.67 10.00 -1.72
CA SER A 52 -15.89 8.97 -1.04
C SER A 52 -15.23 8.00 -2.04
N THR A 53 -15.95 7.58 -3.07
CA THR A 53 -15.44 6.67 -4.11
C THR A 53 -14.31 7.32 -4.91
N MET A 54 -14.48 8.59 -5.30
CA MET A 54 -13.44 9.35 -6.01
C MET A 54 -12.19 9.53 -5.14
N LEU A 55 -12.36 9.86 -3.86
CA LEU A 55 -11.26 10.02 -2.92
C LEU A 55 -10.47 8.71 -2.73
N ALA A 56 -11.18 7.59 -2.55
CA ALA A 56 -10.58 6.27 -2.44
C ALA A 56 -9.83 5.87 -3.72
N GLY A 57 -10.41 6.14 -4.90
CA GLY A 57 -9.78 5.88 -6.19
C GLY A 57 -8.48 6.66 -6.39
N ASN A 58 -8.48 7.96 -6.06
CA ASN A 58 -7.29 8.79 -6.13
C ASN A 58 -6.20 8.31 -5.15
N ARG A 59 -6.58 7.90 -3.94
CA ARG A 59 -5.65 7.33 -2.97
C ARG A 59 -5.04 6.01 -3.47
N ALA A 60 -5.84 5.13 -4.06
CA ALA A 60 -5.34 3.88 -4.65
C ALA A 60 -4.35 4.15 -5.79
N ARG A 61 -4.68 5.08 -6.70
CA ARG A 61 -3.76 5.48 -7.79
C ARG A 61 -2.47 6.12 -7.26
N ALA A 62 -2.55 6.94 -6.21
CA ALA A 62 -1.38 7.50 -5.56
C ALA A 62 -0.48 6.41 -4.97
N THR A 63 -1.06 5.39 -4.32
CA THR A 63 -0.30 4.23 -3.83
C THR A 63 0.41 3.50 -4.97
N PHE A 64 -0.28 3.20 -6.07
CA PHE A 64 0.34 2.55 -7.23
C PHE A 64 1.49 3.37 -7.82
N LEU A 65 1.34 4.69 -7.94
CA LEU A 65 2.42 5.58 -8.39
C LEU A 65 3.59 5.61 -7.39
N ALA A 66 3.30 5.53 -6.09
CA ALA A 66 4.32 5.52 -5.06
C ALA A 66 5.13 4.21 -5.11
N GLU A 67 4.44 3.06 -5.28
CA GLU A 67 5.05 1.73 -5.47
C GLU A 67 5.85 1.64 -6.77
N GLU A 68 5.32 2.14 -7.89
CA GLU A 68 6.06 2.28 -9.15
C GLU A 68 7.36 3.07 -8.94
N GLY A 69 7.31 4.13 -8.11
CA GLY A 69 8.50 4.89 -7.75
C GLY A 69 9.59 4.05 -7.08
N LEU A 70 9.20 3.10 -6.21
CA LEU A 70 10.15 2.18 -5.59
C LEU A 70 10.71 1.18 -6.61
N GLU A 71 9.88 0.67 -7.54
CA GLU A 71 10.35 -0.21 -8.61
C GLU A 71 11.28 0.51 -9.59
N ALA A 72 11.01 1.78 -9.89
CA ALA A 72 11.91 2.60 -10.70
C ALA A 72 13.27 2.77 -10.02
N VAL A 73 13.31 2.98 -8.71
CA VAL A 73 14.58 3.02 -7.96
C VAL A 73 15.29 1.67 -7.98
N ARG A 74 14.56 0.54 -7.93
CA ARG A 74 15.17 -0.78 -8.13
C ARG A 74 15.71 -0.95 -9.55
N ASN A 75 15.01 -0.47 -10.57
CA ASN A 75 15.49 -0.49 -11.95
C ASN A 75 16.78 0.34 -12.12
N ILE A 76 16.87 1.51 -11.49
CA ILE A 76 18.08 2.35 -11.49
C ILE A 76 19.23 1.63 -10.77
N ARG A 77 18.94 1.06 -9.59
CA ARG A 77 19.88 0.29 -8.78
C ARG A 77 20.44 -0.92 -9.54
N ASP A 78 19.59 -1.61 -10.29
CA ASP A 78 19.96 -2.81 -11.06
C ASP A 78 20.83 -2.46 -12.28
N ALA A 79 20.82 -1.19 -12.70
CA ALA A 79 21.76 -0.67 -13.69
C ALA A 79 23.15 -0.48 -13.07
N ASP A 80 23.19 0.25 -11.95
CA ASP A 80 24.35 0.42 -11.09
C ASP A 80 23.89 1.06 -9.77
N PHE A 81 24.34 0.54 -8.62
CA PHE A 81 24.05 1.12 -7.31
C PHE A 81 24.59 2.54 -7.14
N ILE A 82 25.60 2.96 -7.92
CA ILE A 82 26.11 4.33 -7.88
C ILE A 82 25.10 5.35 -8.44
N ASN A 83 24.16 4.92 -9.29
CA ASN A 83 23.17 5.80 -9.92
C ASN A 83 22.08 6.27 -8.93
N ILE A 84 21.98 5.67 -7.75
CA ILE A 84 21.04 6.05 -6.70
C ILE A 84 21.73 6.90 -5.62
N SER A 85 22.05 8.16 -5.93
CA SER A 85 22.61 9.09 -4.93
C SER A 85 21.57 9.50 -3.88
N SER A 86 22.04 9.80 -2.67
CA SER A 86 21.17 10.38 -1.63
C SER A 86 20.73 11.78 -2.03
N GLY A 87 19.50 12.13 -1.65
CA GLY A 87 18.85 13.38 -2.03
C GLY A 87 17.37 13.22 -2.33
N THR A 88 16.80 14.26 -2.91
CA THR A 88 15.38 14.34 -3.26
C THR A 88 15.22 14.47 -4.76
N TYR A 89 14.45 13.58 -5.36
CA TYR A 89 14.36 13.42 -6.81
C TYR A 89 12.95 13.17 -7.32
N GLY A 90 12.72 13.53 -8.58
CA GLY A 90 11.67 12.92 -9.39
C GLY A 90 12.21 11.77 -10.24
N LEU A 91 11.35 11.22 -11.07
CA LEU A 91 11.67 10.19 -12.04
C LEU A 91 11.46 10.66 -13.49
N ALA A 92 12.34 10.20 -14.37
CA ALA A 92 12.16 10.31 -15.82
C ALA A 92 12.61 9.02 -16.50
N ILE A 93 12.25 8.86 -17.77
CA ILE A 93 12.73 7.74 -18.60
C ILE A 93 13.69 8.30 -19.64
N SER A 94 14.89 7.72 -19.71
CA SER A 94 15.89 8.02 -20.74
C SER A 94 16.44 6.70 -21.28
N GLY A 95 16.41 6.51 -22.59
CA GLY A 95 16.94 5.28 -23.22
C GLY A 95 16.30 3.99 -22.71
N ASN A 96 14.97 3.97 -22.49
CA ASN A 96 14.22 2.84 -21.93
C ASN A 96 14.59 2.45 -20.48
N GLN A 97 15.25 3.34 -19.75
CA GLN A 97 15.63 3.13 -18.36
C GLN A 97 15.13 4.29 -17.49
N TRP A 98 14.75 3.98 -16.25
CA TRP A 98 14.43 5.00 -15.27
C TRP A 98 15.69 5.75 -14.87
N ILE A 99 15.58 7.06 -14.66
CA ILE A 99 16.64 7.91 -14.13
C ILE A 99 16.07 8.82 -13.04
N LEU A 100 16.90 9.17 -12.06
CA LEU A 100 16.60 10.24 -11.12
C LEU A 100 16.68 11.58 -11.87
N SER A 101 15.66 12.42 -11.74
CA SER A 101 15.57 13.69 -12.47
C SER A 101 14.78 14.74 -11.71
N GLY A 102 15.28 15.98 -11.68
CA GLY A 102 14.64 17.07 -10.94
C GLY A 102 14.49 16.78 -9.45
N SER A 103 13.61 17.51 -8.77
CA SER A 103 13.25 17.30 -7.36
C SER A 103 11.90 16.58 -7.17
N SER A 104 11.11 16.47 -8.23
CA SER A 104 9.84 15.75 -8.28
C SER A 104 9.45 15.44 -9.73
N ASP A 105 8.51 14.52 -9.91
CA ASP A 105 7.84 14.26 -11.18
C ASP A 105 6.32 14.39 -11.04
N VAL A 106 5.64 14.73 -12.12
CA VAL A 106 4.19 15.00 -12.13
C VAL A 106 3.50 14.05 -13.10
N ASN A 107 2.46 13.37 -12.61
CA ASN A 107 1.56 12.53 -13.40
C ASN A 107 0.11 12.97 -13.16
N GLY A 108 -0.40 13.83 -14.05
CA GLY A 108 -1.72 14.43 -13.89
C GLY A 108 -1.80 15.31 -12.64
N LEU A 109 -2.69 14.95 -11.70
CA LEU A 109 -2.84 15.66 -10.42
C LEU A 109 -1.85 15.23 -9.34
N PHE A 110 -1.06 14.18 -9.60
CA PHE A 110 -0.14 13.60 -8.62
C PHE A 110 1.27 14.18 -8.83
N THR A 111 1.89 14.64 -7.76
CA THR A 111 3.30 15.01 -7.70
C THR A 111 4.01 13.97 -6.84
N ARG A 112 4.96 13.25 -7.45
CA ARG A 112 5.78 12.24 -6.79
C ARG A 112 7.15 12.81 -6.47
N THR A 113 7.64 12.47 -5.29
CA THR A 113 8.97 12.83 -4.79
C THR A 113 9.59 11.61 -4.14
N LEU A 114 10.78 11.24 -4.59
CA LEU A 114 11.63 10.23 -3.98
C LEU A 114 12.62 10.90 -3.03
N THR A 115 12.77 10.36 -1.83
CA THR A 115 13.80 10.77 -0.88
C THR A 115 14.68 9.56 -0.59
N ILE A 116 15.96 9.66 -0.95
CA ILE A 116 16.97 8.61 -0.80
C ILE A 116 17.94 9.04 0.28
N THR A 117 18.17 8.17 1.27
CA THR A 117 19.09 8.41 2.38
C THR A 117 20.09 7.28 2.51
N ASP A 118 21.36 7.62 2.66
CA ASP A 118 22.42 6.64 2.86
C ASP A 118 22.37 6.06 4.27
N ILE A 119 22.55 4.74 4.37
CA ILE A 119 22.78 4.05 5.65
C ILE A 119 24.27 3.73 5.77
N ASP A 120 24.82 3.12 4.72
CA ASP A 120 26.24 2.82 4.56
C ASP A 120 26.58 2.72 3.06
N SER A 121 27.78 2.26 2.73
CA SER A 121 28.24 2.13 1.35
C SER A 121 27.37 1.18 0.50
N ASN A 122 26.69 0.22 1.12
CA ASN A 122 25.99 -0.87 0.45
C ASN A 122 24.47 -0.84 0.66
N ARG A 123 23.94 0.10 1.45
CA ARG A 123 22.52 0.18 1.79
C ARG A 123 22.01 1.61 1.79
N LYS A 124 20.83 1.80 1.20
CA LYS A 124 20.11 3.08 1.20
C LYS A 124 18.63 2.84 1.52
N ASP A 125 18.03 3.78 2.24
CA ASP A 125 16.59 3.85 2.41
C ASP A 125 15.99 4.78 1.36
N VAL A 126 14.80 4.41 0.88
CA VAL A 126 14.09 5.11 -0.18
C VAL A 126 12.65 5.31 0.26
N LEU A 127 12.22 6.57 0.32
CA LEU A 127 10.84 6.96 0.53
C LEU A 127 10.27 7.47 -0.79
N SER A 128 9.12 6.96 -1.21
CA SER A 128 8.37 7.47 -2.35
C SER A 128 7.09 8.10 -1.84
N THR A 129 7.01 9.43 -1.95
CA THR A 129 5.88 10.23 -1.50
C THR A 129 5.13 10.77 -2.71
N VAL A 130 3.84 10.47 -2.79
CA VAL A 130 2.94 11.00 -3.82
C VAL A 130 1.92 11.92 -3.15
N SER A 131 1.90 13.17 -3.58
CA SER A 131 0.98 14.20 -3.10
C SER A 131 0.04 14.66 -4.21
N TRP A 132 -1.19 15.03 -3.86
CA TRP A 132 -2.17 15.56 -4.80
C TRP A 132 -3.18 16.46 -4.11
N GLN A 133 -3.92 17.26 -4.88
CA GLN A 133 -5.02 18.05 -4.35
C GLN A 133 -6.30 17.20 -4.29
N GLN A 134 -6.87 16.98 -3.10
CA GLN A 134 -8.13 16.25 -2.91
C GLN A 134 -9.35 17.12 -3.22
N ASN A 135 -9.32 18.38 -2.77
CA ASN A 135 -10.30 19.41 -3.09
C ASN A 135 -9.65 20.79 -2.91
N ALA A 136 -10.37 21.89 -3.17
CA ALA A 136 -9.79 23.24 -3.13
C ALA A 136 -9.05 23.59 -1.82
N SER A 137 -9.40 22.96 -0.70
CA SER A 137 -8.85 23.28 0.63
C SER A 137 -8.03 22.14 1.25
N ARG A 138 -7.92 20.97 0.61
CA ARG A 138 -7.26 19.78 1.18
C ARG A 138 -6.36 19.09 0.16
N SER A 139 -5.17 18.74 0.60
CA SER A 139 -4.23 17.89 -0.12
C SER A 139 -4.20 16.48 0.48
N GLY A 140 -4.00 15.49 -0.38
CA GLY A 140 -3.73 14.10 -0.01
C GLY A 140 -2.26 13.76 -0.18
N SER A 141 -1.81 12.80 0.60
CA SER A 141 -0.48 12.21 0.45
C SER A 141 -0.50 10.71 0.79
N VAL A 142 0.34 9.96 0.10
CA VAL A 142 0.71 8.57 0.39
C VAL A 142 2.23 8.47 0.34
N THR A 143 2.82 7.81 1.33
CA THR A 143 4.25 7.51 1.36
C THR A 143 4.44 6.02 1.54
N VAL A 144 5.27 5.42 0.67
CA VAL A 144 5.76 4.05 0.82
C VAL A 144 7.28 4.08 0.94
N ALA A 145 7.84 3.06 1.60
CA ALA A 145 9.26 2.97 1.90
C ALA A 145 9.82 1.63 1.45
N THR A 146 11.07 1.63 1.02
CA THR A 146 11.85 0.40 0.83
C THR A 146 13.31 0.63 1.18
N ARG A 147 14.03 -0.46 1.38
CA ARG A 147 15.48 -0.47 1.51
C ARG A 147 16.07 -1.13 0.27
N VAL A 148 17.07 -0.48 -0.30
CA VAL A 148 17.84 -1.02 -1.42
C VAL A 148 19.25 -1.33 -0.97
N THR A 149 19.74 -2.49 -1.41
CA THR A 149 21.09 -2.96 -1.15
C THR A 149 21.89 -3.03 -2.45
N ARG A 150 23.20 -2.92 -2.35
CA ARG A 150 24.14 -3.17 -3.45
C ARG A 150 24.26 -4.67 -3.68
N TRP A 151 23.23 -5.24 -4.30
CA TRP A 151 23.05 -6.69 -4.39
C TRP A 151 23.89 -7.37 -5.48
N GLN A 152 24.36 -6.62 -6.48
CA GLN A 152 25.17 -7.14 -7.58
C GLN A 152 26.64 -7.29 -7.21
N ASP A 153 27.10 -6.60 -6.16
CA ASP A 153 28.43 -6.86 -5.62
C ASP A 153 28.40 -8.29 -5.07
N SER A 154 29.36 -9.10 -5.51
CA SER A 154 29.62 -10.38 -4.85
C SER A 154 29.78 -10.09 -3.36
N ALA A 155 29.23 -10.95 -2.50
CA ALA A 155 29.64 -10.93 -1.09
C ALA A 155 31.18 -10.85 -1.08
N PRO A 156 31.78 -9.94 -0.28
CA PRO A 156 33.23 -9.78 -0.28
C PRO A 156 33.83 -11.17 -0.20
N PRO A 157 34.75 -11.54 -1.11
CA PRO A 157 35.30 -12.89 -1.11
C PRO A 157 35.77 -13.19 0.30
N VAL A 158 35.15 -14.17 0.93
CA VAL A 158 35.50 -14.61 2.27
C VAL A 158 36.88 -15.23 2.16
N ASP A 159 37.90 -14.43 2.48
CA ASP A 159 39.31 -14.81 2.45
C ASP A 159 39.84 -15.10 3.85
N SER A 160 38.99 -14.90 4.86
CA SER A 160 39.33 -14.94 6.28
C SER A 160 38.11 -15.31 7.11
N CYS A 161 38.35 -15.94 8.27
CA CYS A 161 37.31 -16.20 9.26
C CYS A 161 36.58 -14.92 9.69
N ASN A 162 37.29 -13.78 9.76
CA ASN A 162 36.66 -12.49 10.03
C ASN A 162 35.68 -12.07 8.93
N GLY A 163 36.05 -12.22 7.65
CA GLY A 163 35.16 -11.94 6.54
C GLY A 163 33.89 -12.79 6.58
N TYR A 164 34.04 -14.09 6.87
CA TYR A 164 32.91 -15.01 7.02
C TYR A 164 32.00 -14.65 8.19
N ALA A 165 32.56 -14.37 9.37
CA ALA A 165 31.80 -13.98 10.56
C ALA A 165 30.98 -12.70 10.33
N VAL A 166 31.60 -11.67 9.74
CA VAL A 166 30.90 -10.41 9.43
C VAL A 166 29.79 -10.62 8.40
N GLN A 167 29.98 -11.53 7.43
CA GLN A 167 28.95 -11.89 6.46
C GLN A 167 27.73 -12.56 7.13
N GLU A 168 27.97 -13.39 8.14
CA GLU A 168 26.92 -14.06 8.93
C GLU A 168 26.27 -13.12 9.99
N GLY A 169 26.68 -11.84 10.05
CA GLY A 169 26.08 -10.82 10.92
C GLY A 169 26.76 -10.67 12.28
N TYR A 170 27.93 -11.25 12.48
CA TYR A 170 28.74 -11.09 13.69
C TYR A 170 29.61 -9.82 13.64
N VAL A 171 30.08 -9.37 14.81
CA VAL A 171 30.93 -8.17 14.92
C VAL A 171 32.34 -8.43 14.37
N SER A 172 32.89 -9.62 14.62
CA SER A 172 34.22 -10.03 14.15
C SER A 172 34.40 -11.54 14.23
N GLY A 173 35.33 -12.08 13.44
CA GLY A 173 35.72 -13.49 13.47
C GLY A 173 37.21 -13.68 13.75
N THR A 174 37.55 -14.63 14.62
CA THR A 174 38.91 -14.97 15.03
C THR A 174 39.16 -16.47 14.89
N CYS A 175 40.27 -16.85 14.27
CA CYS A 175 40.70 -18.24 14.24
C CYS A 175 41.26 -18.67 15.60
N ARG A 176 40.75 -19.77 16.14
CA ARG A 176 41.13 -20.40 17.41
C ARG A 176 41.61 -21.83 17.18
N GLN A 177 42.19 -22.44 18.22
CA GLN A 177 42.75 -23.79 18.16
C GLN A 177 41.69 -24.89 18.15
N ASN A 178 40.51 -24.64 18.70
CA ASN A 178 39.40 -25.61 18.80
C ASN A 178 38.12 -24.92 19.25
N THR A 179 36.99 -25.63 19.12
CA THR A 179 35.65 -25.15 19.51
C THR A 179 35.52 -24.76 20.98
N LYS A 180 36.28 -25.36 21.91
CA LYS A 180 36.23 -24.99 23.34
C LYS A 180 36.76 -23.57 23.57
N GLN A 181 37.69 -23.09 22.74
CA GLN A 181 38.19 -21.73 22.86
C GLN A 181 37.13 -20.71 22.45
N CYS A 182 36.22 -21.00 21.52
CA CYS A 182 35.11 -20.10 21.22
C CYS A 182 34.28 -19.88 22.50
N SER A 183 33.82 -20.97 23.13
CA SER A 183 33.00 -20.90 24.34
C SER A 183 33.72 -20.25 25.53
N ASN A 184 35.03 -20.49 25.71
CA ASN A 184 35.82 -19.87 26.77
C ASN A 184 35.96 -18.35 26.61
N ASN A 185 35.90 -17.85 25.36
CA ASN A 185 35.99 -16.43 25.05
C ASN A 185 34.62 -15.76 24.85
N GLY A 186 33.51 -16.50 25.02
CA GLY A 186 32.17 -15.98 24.77
C GLY A 186 31.87 -15.74 23.28
N GLU A 187 32.53 -16.50 22.41
CA GLU A 187 32.37 -16.45 20.95
C GLU A 187 31.53 -17.64 20.47
N ASP A 188 30.78 -17.43 19.38
CA ASP A 188 30.03 -18.48 18.68
C ASP A 188 30.94 -19.22 17.70
N TYR A 189 30.82 -20.54 17.64
CA TYR A 189 31.57 -21.35 16.68
C TYR A 189 30.88 -21.34 15.31
N LEU A 190 31.65 -21.06 14.25
CA LEU A 190 31.20 -21.00 12.86
C LEU A 190 31.85 -22.10 12.01
N PRO A 191 31.22 -23.29 11.86
CA PRO A 191 31.81 -24.43 11.15
C PRO A 191 32.18 -24.14 9.69
N ASP A 192 31.32 -23.41 8.99
CA ASP A 192 31.52 -23.05 7.59
C ASP A 192 32.60 -21.96 7.41
N GLY A 193 33.09 -21.38 8.52
CA GLY A 193 34.21 -20.44 8.56
C GLY A 193 35.59 -21.11 8.76
N ASP A 194 35.63 -22.38 9.17
CA ASP A 194 36.88 -23.12 9.42
C ASP A 194 37.82 -23.21 8.21
N PRO A 195 37.34 -23.35 6.95
CA PRO A 195 38.23 -23.36 5.78
C PRO A 195 39.08 -22.10 5.62
N TYR A 196 38.70 -20.98 6.28
CA TYR A 196 39.45 -19.73 6.27
C TYR A 196 40.46 -19.60 7.43
N CYS A 197 40.56 -20.62 8.26
CA CYS A 197 41.53 -20.76 9.34
C CYS A 197 42.58 -21.80 8.91
N ILE A 198 43.60 -21.35 8.16
CA ILE A 198 44.67 -22.19 7.60
C ILE A 198 46.05 -21.89 8.20
N GLY A 199 46.10 -21.19 9.33
CA GLY A 199 47.33 -20.70 9.96
C GLY A 199 48.18 -21.77 10.67
N GLY A 200 47.79 -23.04 10.60
CA GLY A 200 48.42 -24.17 11.28
C GLY A 200 47.63 -24.64 12.51
N PRO A 201 48.18 -25.59 13.32
CA PRO A 201 47.47 -26.37 14.35
C PRO A 201 46.91 -25.55 15.53
N SER A 202 47.06 -24.23 15.49
CA SER A 202 46.52 -23.29 16.47
C SER A 202 45.42 -22.39 15.90
N ALA A 203 45.00 -22.59 14.66
CA ALA A 203 44.05 -21.75 13.96
C ALA A 203 43.29 -22.62 12.95
N ASP A 204 42.50 -23.57 13.45
CA ASP A 204 41.69 -24.51 12.66
C ASP A 204 40.17 -24.30 12.85
N THR A 205 39.78 -23.44 13.80
CA THR A 205 38.38 -23.21 14.19
C THR A 205 38.02 -21.73 14.06
N CYS A 206 36.99 -21.39 13.30
CA CYS A 206 36.48 -20.02 13.22
C CYS A 206 35.49 -19.74 14.37
N CYS A 207 35.80 -18.75 15.20
CA CYS A 207 34.94 -18.28 16.28
C CYS A 207 34.54 -16.83 16.03
N ALA A 208 33.29 -16.47 16.30
CA ALA A 208 32.75 -15.15 16.03
C ALA A 208 32.18 -14.47 17.27
N LEU A 209 32.41 -13.17 17.37
CA LEU A 209 31.87 -12.36 18.46
C LEU A 209 30.46 -11.88 18.08
N PRO A 210 29.42 -12.21 18.86
CA PRO A 210 28.04 -11.76 18.61
C PRO A 210 27.86 -10.25 18.68
#